data_AF-A0A4P5W7T3-F1
#
_entry.id   AF-A0A4P5W7T3-F1
#
_cell.length_a   1.000
_cell.length_b   1.000
_cell.length_c   1.000
_cell.angle_alpha   90.00
_cell.angle_beta   90.00
_cell.angle_gamma   90.00
#
_symmetry.space_group_name_H-M   'P 1'
#
loop_
_entity.id
_entity.type
_entity.pdbx_description
1 polymer ?
#
loop_
_entity_poly.entity_id
_entity_poly.type
_entity_poly.pdbx_seq_one_letter_code
_entity_poly.pdbx_strand_id
1 'polypeptide(L)'
;MYSRSQAHAPVAREESPTRPPPGLGRSRQDRYGNGFLAGQLDKGAAEKDGGGHDPAYEAEGVSHEGHEHGTQPQASTIQKIKNPAPAVPGEQRREVLGVIILGRGVSPSALDSCERFIVATLSNRKDVQVRLKKEQAALVIIPRDKKMTDVPEFASLKGTQTFDGRMWDDVRGSGGMRVPSGLLAIGVPEENLVDAGTDTYAEGYSVGLHELAHAIHWKGLADKEREQITAMYEARKKANGPWTEEYGASNEWEYYAQATNCFFGVNDGIGQNGSEWLSKYDAPMFAFLVSVYGPAPAAKPAAGR
;
A
#
# COMPACT_ATOMS: atom_id res chain seq x y z
N MET A 1 20.66 -63.60 -28.29
CA MET A 1 21.73 -64.36 -27.63
C MET A 1 22.12 -63.62 -26.35
N TYR A 2 22.13 -64.35 -25.24
CA TYR A 2 22.53 -63.94 -23.90
C TYR A 2 24.00 -63.52 -23.84
N SER A 3 24.37 -62.55 -22.99
CA SER A 3 25.02 -62.85 -21.70
C SER A 3 25.35 -61.57 -20.90
N ARG A 4 25.12 -61.67 -19.59
CA ARG A 4 25.47 -60.71 -18.52
C ARG A 4 26.91 -60.94 -18.07
N SER A 5 27.57 -59.92 -17.53
CA SER A 5 28.38 -60.10 -16.31
C SER A 5 28.43 -58.83 -15.46
N GLN A 6 28.17 -59.02 -14.16
CA GLN A 6 28.20 -58.06 -13.07
C GLN A 6 29.63 -57.65 -12.69
N ALA A 7 29.79 -56.48 -12.06
CA ALA A 7 30.89 -56.23 -11.12
C ALA A 7 30.47 -55.21 -10.03
N HIS A 8 30.29 -55.77 -8.83
CA HIS A 8 30.52 -55.26 -7.46
C HIS A 8 30.53 -53.76 -7.11
N ALA A 9 29.68 -53.44 -6.13
CA ALA A 9 29.86 -52.32 -5.20
C ALA A 9 30.92 -52.64 -4.12
N PRO A 10 31.54 -51.61 -3.52
CA PRO A 10 31.95 -51.68 -2.13
C PRO A 10 31.24 -50.66 -1.22
N VAL A 11 31.18 -51.09 0.03
CA VAL A 11 30.46 -50.62 1.23
C VAL A 11 30.92 -49.25 1.73
N ALA A 12 29.98 -48.54 2.35
CA ALA A 12 30.15 -47.27 3.06
C ALA A 12 31.12 -47.35 4.26
N ARG A 13 31.82 -46.24 4.53
CA ARG A 13 32.38 -45.93 5.86
C ARG A 13 31.80 -44.60 6.32
N GLU A 14 31.25 -44.62 7.53
CA GLU A 14 30.83 -43.44 8.29
C GLU A 14 32.04 -42.59 8.67
N GLU A 15 31.97 -41.27 8.44
CA GLU A 15 32.75 -40.29 9.17
C GLU A 15 31.83 -39.18 9.68
N SER A 16 31.85 -38.98 10.99
CA SER A 16 31.17 -37.91 11.73
C SER A 16 31.98 -36.59 11.69
N PRO A 17 31.37 -35.44 12.01
CA PRO A 17 31.71 -34.16 11.37
C PRO A 17 32.91 -33.45 12.01
N THR A 18 33.84 -33.01 11.17
CA THR A 18 34.95 -32.14 11.56
C THR A 18 34.53 -30.67 11.60
N ARG A 19 34.84 -30.03 12.72
CA ARG A 19 34.65 -28.62 13.10
C ARG A 19 35.30 -27.63 12.11
N PRO A 20 34.67 -26.47 11.79
CA PRO A 20 35.31 -25.45 10.95
C PRO A 20 36.31 -24.56 11.73
N PRO A 21 37.35 -24.02 11.06
CA PRO A 21 38.42 -23.18 11.64
C PRO A 21 38.00 -21.72 11.92
N PRO A 22 38.79 -20.95 12.70
CA PRO A 22 38.38 -19.65 13.23
C PRO A 22 38.67 -18.45 12.31
N GLY A 23 37.70 -17.55 12.22
CA GLY A 23 37.81 -16.08 12.16
C GLY A 23 38.70 -15.42 11.11
N LEU A 24 38.07 -14.77 10.13
CA LEU A 24 38.64 -13.61 9.42
C LEU A 24 37.60 -12.49 9.31
N GLY A 25 37.90 -11.37 9.97
CA GLY A 25 37.67 -9.99 9.53
C GLY A 25 36.23 -9.55 9.24
N ARG A 26 35.66 -8.75 10.15
CA ARG A 26 34.46 -7.94 9.92
C ARG A 26 34.63 -7.09 8.65
N SER A 27 33.83 -7.37 7.62
CA SER A 27 33.59 -6.43 6.52
C SER A 27 32.53 -5.41 6.96
N ARG A 28 32.75 -4.14 6.60
CA ARG A 28 32.00 -2.96 7.02
C ARG A 28 30.49 -3.12 6.85
N GLN A 29 29.83 -3.45 7.95
CA GLN A 29 28.38 -3.44 8.10
C GLN A 29 28.06 -2.93 9.50
N ASP A 30 28.62 -1.76 9.81
CA ASP A 30 28.39 -1.00 11.04
C ASP A 30 28.60 0.46 10.63
N ARG A 31 27.56 1.11 10.11
CA ARG A 31 27.39 2.58 10.06
C ARG A 31 26.10 3.02 9.36
N TYR A 32 24.95 2.41 9.63
CA TYR A 32 23.67 3.12 9.56
C TYR A 32 22.79 2.58 10.67
N GLY A 33 22.46 3.49 11.61
CA GLY A 33 21.78 3.15 12.85
C GLY A 33 20.35 2.67 12.59
N ASN A 34 19.98 1.62 13.31
CA ASN A 34 18.60 1.25 13.56
C ASN A 34 17.80 2.47 14.06
N GLY A 35 16.78 2.83 13.30
CA GLY A 35 15.73 3.74 13.69
C GLY A 35 14.76 3.85 12.53
N PHE A 36 13.50 3.45 12.76
CA PHE A 36 12.38 3.38 11.81
C PHE A 36 12.22 2.08 11.02
N LEU A 37 11.68 1.07 11.70
CA LEU A 37 10.62 0.14 11.23
C LEU A 37 10.50 -0.98 12.28
N ALA A 38 9.66 -0.74 13.29
CA ALA A 38 9.05 -1.69 14.23
C ALA A 38 8.72 -0.93 15.51
N GLY A 39 7.44 -0.62 15.73
CA GLY A 39 6.95 -0.32 17.07
C GLY A 39 7.10 -1.58 17.92
N GLN A 40 7.90 -1.51 18.98
CA GLN A 40 8.01 -2.57 19.98
C GLN A 40 6.64 -2.83 20.62
N LEU A 41 6.06 -4.00 20.34
CA LEU A 41 5.03 -4.59 21.19
C LEU A 41 5.72 -5.14 22.44
N ASP A 42 5.47 -4.49 23.58
CA ASP A 42 5.90 -4.97 24.88
C ASP A 42 5.11 -6.24 25.25
N LYS A 43 5.82 -7.23 25.79
CA LYS A 43 5.28 -8.55 26.16
C LYS A 43 4.68 -8.45 27.56
N GLY A 44 3.36 -8.38 27.66
CA GLY A 44 2.68 -8.49 28.95
C GLY A 44 1.16 -8.65 28.82
N ALA A 45 0.68 -9.79 29.34
CA ALA A 45 -0.71 -10.17 29.58
C ALA A 45 -1.50 -10.78 28.40
N ALA A 46 -1.99 -11.99 28.67
CA ALA A 46 -2.77 -12.86 27.82
C ALA A 46 -4.24 -12.44 27.72
N GLU A 47 -4.87 -12.94 26.65
CA GLU A 47 -6.32 -13.11 26.41
C GLU A 47 -7.22 -11.87 26.55
N LYS A 48 -7.71 -11.40 25.39
CA LYS A 48 -9.14 -11.25 25.10
C LYS A 48 -9.36 -11.05 23.60
N ASP A 49 -10.28 -11.85 23.05
CA ASP A 49 -10.84 -11.69 21.71
C ASP A 49 -11.36 -10.27 21.49
N GLY A 50 -10.98 -9.66 20.37
CA GLY A 50 -11.46 -8.36 19.93
C GLY A 50 -10.68 -7.89 18.70
N GLY A 51 -11.37 -7.78 17.55
CA GLY A 51 -10.78 -7.26 16.33
C GLY A 51 -10.19 -5.86 16.53
N GLY A 52 -8.92 -5.69 16.18
CA GLY A 52 -8.22 -4.41 16.22
C GLY A 52 -8.79 -3.48 15.16
N HIS A 53 -9.43 -2.41 15.63
CA HIS A 53 -10.09 -1.38 14.84
C HIS A 53 -9.14 -0.17 14.71
N ASP A 54 -8.93 0.33 13.48
CA ASP A 54 -8.15 1.54 13.20
C ASP A 54 -9.11 2.75 13.04
N PRO A 55 -9.11 3.72 13.97
CA PRO A 55 -10.06 4.82 14.01
C PRO A 55 -9.61 6.08 13.23
N ALA A 56 -8.61 6.00 12.33
CA ALA A 56 -8.33 7.10 11.38
C ALA A 56 -9.52 7.44 10.45
N TYR A 57 -10.57 6.62 10.48
CA TYR A 57 -11.69 6.62 9.56
C TYR A 57 -13.04 7.03 10.18
N GLU A 58 -13.12 7.36 11.49
CA GLU A 58 -14.34 7.88 12.10
C GLU A 58 -14.42 9.42 12.02
N ALA A 59 -14.88 9.92 10.87
CA ALA A 59 -15.51 11.24 10.80
C ALA A 59 -16.98 11.17 10.38
N GLU A 60 -17.59 9.98 10.26
CA GLU A 60 -19.05 9.81 10.15
C GLU A 60 -19.48 8.50 10.83
N GLY A 61 -19.99 8.59 12.06
CA GLY A 61 -20.43 7.45 12.84
C GLY A 61 -21.87 7.00 12.53
N VAL A 62 -22.13 5.69 12.66
CA VAL A 62 -23.43 5.14 13.08
C VAL A 62 -23.15 3.92 13.98
N SER A 63 -23.34 4.10 15.29
CA SER A 63 -23.32 3.05 16.31
C SER A 63 -24.50 2.08 16.15
N HIS A 64 -24.25 0.77 16.23
CA HIS A 64 -25.28 -0.26 16.37
C HIS A 64 -25.65 -0.45 17.84
N GLU A 65 -26.88 -0.10 18.21
CA GLU A 65 -27.59 -0.72 19.34
C GLU A 65 -29.07 -0.95 18.96
N GLY A 66 -29.59 -2.11 19.34
CA GLY A 66 -30.99 -2.34 19.74
C GLY A 66 -32.09 -2.21 18.68
N HIS A 67 -32.70 -3.34 18.33
CA HIS A 67 -34.04 -3.37 17.74
C HIS A 67 -35.06 -2.72 18.67
N GLU A 68 -35.79 -1.69 18.20
CA GLU A 68 -37.25 -1.54 18.35
C GLU A 68 -37.78 -0.37 17.49
N HIS A 69 -39.04 -0.48 17.08
CA HIS A 69 -39.73 0.34 16.07
C HIS A 69 -39.70 1.86 16.34
N GLY A 70 -39.25 2.65 15.36
CA GLY A 70 -39.47 4.11 15.35
C GLY A 70 -38.86 4.81 14.14
N THR A 71 -39.72 5.30 13.23
CA THR A 71 -39.53 6.41 12.26
C THR A 71 -38.17 6.60 11.56
N GLN A 72 -38.19 6.46 10.23
CA GLN A 72 -37.09 6.81 9.31
C GLN A 72 -36.49 8.20 9.61
N PRO A 73 -35.15 8.34 9.74
CA PRO A 73 -34.52 9.65 9.71
C PRO A 73 -34.50 10.17 8.27
N GLN A 74 -34.96 11.41 8.13
CA GLN A 74 -35.05 12.11 6.86
C GLN A 74 -33.68 12.42 6.27
N ALA A 75 -33.63 12.44 4.94
CA ALA A 75 -32.49 12.78 4.12
C ALA A 75 -31.75 14.03 4.61
N SER A 76 -30.51 13.87 5.07
CA SER A 76 -29.61 15.00 5.25
C SER A 76 -29.26 15.56 3.87
N THR A 77 -29.50 16.85 3.70
CA THR A 77 -29.34 17.56 2.44
C THR A 77 -27.85 17.63 2.10
N ILE A 78 -27.43 16.89 1.06
CA ILE A 78 -26.15 17.15 0.39
C ILE A 78 -26.20 18.60 -0.12
N GLN A 79 -25.50 19.51 0.54
CA GLN A 79 -25.29 20.84 -0.01
C GLN A 79 -24.43 20.67 -1.26
N LYS A 80 -25.07 20.84 -2.43
CA LYS A 80 -24.39 21.02 -3.71
C LYS A 80 -23.40 22.18 -3.55
N ILE A 81 -22.11 21.87 -3.51
CA ILE A 81 -21.04 22.86 -3.63
C ILE A 81 -21.19 23.48 -5.02
N LYS A 82 -21.73 24.69 -5.08
CA LYS A 82 -21.81 25.48 -6.31
C LYS A 82 -20.48 26.20 -6.48
N ASN A 83 -19.86 25.90 -7.62
CA ASN A 83 -18.62 26.43 -8.19
C ASN A 83 -17.34 25.74 -7.74
N PRO A 84 -16.47 25.32 -8.69
CA PRO A 84 -15.12 24.90 -8.35
C PRO A 84 -14.37 26.06 -7.69
N ALA A 85 -13.57 25.75 -6.68
CA ALA A 85 -12.67 26.74 -6.07
C ALA A 85 -11.81 27.41 -7.17
N PRO A 86 -11.54 28.72 -7.08
CA PRO A 86 -10.68 29.40 -8.03
C PRO A 86 -9.31 28.71 -8.11
N ALA A 87 -8.72 28.70 -9.30
CA ALA A 87 -7.40 28.12 -9.52
C ALA A 87 -6.37 28.77 -8.59
N VAL A 88 -5.72 27.96 -7.76
CA VAL A 88 -4.69 28.44 -6.84
C VAL A 88 -3.40 28.68 -7.63
N PRO A 89 -2.75 29.85 -7.51
CA PRO A 89 -1.54 30.16 -8.28
C PRO A 89 -0.45 29.08 -8.15
N GLY A 90 0.18 28.72 -9.27
CA GLY A 90 1.24 27.70 -9.30
C GLY A 90 0.76 26.25 -9.21
N GLU A 91 -0.56 26.01 -9.25
CA GLU A 91 -1.13 24.65 -9.32
C GLU A 91 -0.80 23.99 -10.66
N GLN A 92 -0.16 22.83 -10.59
CA GLN A 92 -0.06 21.87 -11.67
C GLN A 92 -1.19 20.86 -11.49
N ARG A 93 -2.11 20.78 -12.48
CA ARG A 93 -3.27 19.91 -12.43
C ARG A 93 -3.37 19.04 -13.68
N ARG A 94 -3.60 17.73 -13.49
CA ARG A 94 -4.02 16.80 -14.54
C ARG A 94 -5.26 16.02 -14.09
N GLU A 95 -6.07 15.55 -15.02
CA GLU A 95 -7.10 14.54 -14.75
C GLU A 95 -6.84 13.35 -15.66
N VAL A 96 -6.65 12.19 -15.06
CA VAL A 96 -6.29 10.95 -15.75
C VAL A 96 -7.25 9.86 -15.27
N LEU A 97 -8.02 9.28 -16.20
CA LEU A 97 -8.94 8.17 -15.91
C LEU A 97 -9.86 8.39 -14.68
N GLY A 98 -10.32 9.63 -14.47
CA GLY A 98 -11.22 9.98 -13.36
C GLY A 98 -10.52 10.32 -12.03
N VAL A 99 -9.19 10.30 -11.99
CA VAL A 99 -8.38 10.73 -10.83
C VAL A 99 -7.68 12.05 -11.16
N ILE A 100 -7.71 12.98 -10.21
CA ILE A 100 -7.02 14.27 -10.31
C ILE A 100 -5.58 14.08 -9.81
N ILE A 101 -4.62 14.72 -10.48
CA ILE A 101 -3.24 14.87 -9.99
C ILE A 101 -3.03 16.35 -9.70
N LEU A 102 -2.61 16.68 -8.46
CA LEU A 102 -2.32 18.02 -8.01
C LEU A 102 -0.86 18.10 -7.55
N GLY A 103 -0.17 19.14 -7.98
CA GLY A 103 1.17 19.48 -7.51
C GLY A 103 1.36 21.00 -7.47
N ARG A 104 2.32 21.46 -6.66
CA ARG A 104 2.65 22.89 -6.53
C ARG A 104 4.17 23.04 -6.49
N GLY A 105 4.76 23.51 -7.59
CA GLY A 105 6.22 23.64 -7.70
C GLY A 105 6.96 22.30 -7.77
N VAL A 106 6.26 21.24 -8.19
CA VAL A 106 6.84 19.89 -8.33
C VAL A 106 7.38 19.67 -9.75
N SER A 107 8.30 18.73 -9.89
CA SER A 107 8.84 18.40 -11.21
C SER A 107 7.77 17.84 -12.15
N PRO A 108 7.82 18.10 -13.47
CA PRO A 108 6.94 17.44 -14.44
C PRO A 108 7.01 15.90 -14.37
N SER A 109 8.20 15.36 -14.09
CA SER A 109 8.42 13.93 -13.91
C SER A 109 7.61 13.34 -12.76
N ALA A 110 7.36 14.10 -11.68
CA ALA A 110 6.52 13.64 -10.58
C ALA A 110 5.06 13.46 -11.01
N LEU A 111 4.53 14.39 -11.82
CA LEU A 111 3.20 14.26 -12.42
C LEU A 111 3.13 13.03 -13.34
N ASP A 112 4.18 12.82 -14.16
CA ASP A 112 4.27 11.67 -15.05
C ASP A 112 4.32 10.35 -14.25
N SER A 113 4.99 10.31 -13.10
CA SER A 113 5.01 9.15 -12.20
C SER A 113 3.60 8.82 -11.67
N CYS A 114 2.86 9.80 -11.17
CA CYS A 114 1.47 9.61 -10.75
C CYS A 114 0.58 9.10 -11.90
N GLU A 115 0.73 9.69 -13.09
CA GLU A 115 -0.02 9.29 -14.29
C GLU A 115 0.25 7.82 -14.66
N ARG A 116 1.51 7.37 -14.57
CA ARG A 116 1.86 5.96 -14.84
C ARG A 116 1.12 4.98 -13.91
N PHE A 117 1.08 5.25 -12.61
CA PHE A 117 0.38 4.38 -11.66
C PHE A 117 -1.14 4.41 -11.85
N ILE A 118 -1.73 5.57 -12.15
CA ILE A 118 -3.15 5.68 -12.48
C ILE A 118 -3.48 4.87 -13.75
N VAL A 119 -2.69 5.01 -14.81
CA VAL A 119 -2.90 4.27 -16.06
C VAL A 119 -2.75 2.77 -15.83
N ALA A 120 -1.72 2.35 -15.10
CA ALA A 120 -1.46 0.94 -14.80
C ALA A 120 -2.58 0.28 -13.99
N THR A 121 -3.21 1.00 -13.05
CA THR A 121 -4.23 0.44 -12.15
C THR A 121 -5.65 0.60 -12.67
N LEU A 122 -5.95 1.61 -13.49
CA LEU A 122 -7.34 1.94 -13.83
C LEU A 122 -7.74 1.67 -15.28
N SER A 123 -6.80 1.45 -16.22
CA SER A 123 -7.12 1.36 -17.66
C SER A 123 -8.21 0.33 -18.01
N ASN A 124 -8.28 -0.76 -17.25
CA ASN A 124 -9.21 -1.87 -17.50
C ASN A 124 -10.54 -1.76 -16.73
N ARG A 125 -10.71 -0.76 -15.86
CA ARG A 125 -11.83 -0.66 -14.91
C ARG A 125 -12.59 0.66 -15.00
N LYS A 126 -13.33 0.83 -16.11
CA LYS A 126 -14.17 2.03 -16.32
C LYS A 126 -15.18 2.27 -15.20
N ASP A 127 -15.70 1.21 -14.57
CA ASP A 127 -16.62 1.31 -13.43
C ASP A 127 -15.92 1.91 -12.20
N VAL A 128 -14.67 1.53 -11.92
CA VAL A 128 -13.83 2.10 -10.86
C VAL A 128 -13.49 3.56 -11.18
N GLN A 129 -13.13 3.88 -12.43
CA GLN A 129 -12.87 5.25 -12.87
C GLN A 129 -14.08 6.17 -12.60
N VAL A 130 -15.29 5.70 -12.90
CA VAL A 130 -16.54 6.46 -12.65
C VAL A 130 -16.75 6.71 -11.16
N ARG A 131 -16.51 5.71 -10.30
CA ARG A 131 -16.66 5.86 -8.84
C ARG A 131 -15.61 6.80 -8.27
N LEU A 132 -14.33 6.65 -8.62
CA LEU A 132 -13.26 7.55 -8.18
C LEU A 132 -13.48 9.00 -8.66
N LYS A 133 -13.98 9.19 -9.88
CA LYS A 133 -14.38 10.50 -10.39
C LYS A 133 -15.51 11.11 -9.59
N LYS A 134 -16.55 10.33 -9.28
CA LYS A 134 -17.67 10.78 -8.43
C LYS A 134 -17.17 11.18 -7.04
N GLU A 135 -16.22 10.43 -6.50
CA GLU A 135 -15.60 10.70 -5.22
C GLU A 135 -14.54 11.81 -5.30
N GLN A 136 -14.28 12.40 -6.46
CA GLN A 136 -13.25 13.43 -6.66
C GLN A 136 -11.89 13.03 -6.07
N ALA A 137 -11.46 11.80 -6.33
CA ALA A 137 -10.16 11.28 -5.93
C ALA A 137 -9.02 12.15 -6.50
N ALA A 138 -8.09 12.56 -5.65
CA ALA A 138 -7.00 13.45 -6.02
C ALA A 138 -5.68 12.96 -5.40
N LEU A 139 -4.72 12.56 -6.23
CA LEU A 139 -3.33 12.41 -5.83
C LEU A 139 -2.73 13.80 -5.64
N VAL A 140 -2.39 14.14 -4.41
CA VAL A 140 -1.77 15.41 -4.04
C VAL A 140 -0.29 15.15 -3.79
N ILE A 141 0.56 15.61 -4.72
CA ILE A 141 2.01 15.50 -4.61
C ILE A 141 2.49 16.49 -3.57
N ILE A 142 3.13 15.97 -2.52
CA ILE A 142 3.72 16.75 -1.45
C ILE A 142 5.17 17.06 -1.85
N PRO A 143 5.52 18.33 -2.12
CA PRO A 143 6.86 18.69 -2.53
C PRO A 143 7.89 18.24 -1.50
N ARG A 144 9.08 17.85 -1.95
CA ARG A 144 10.16 17.34 -1.08
C ARG A 144 10.61 18.33 0.01
N ASP A 145 10.44 19.63 -0.25
CA ASP A 145 10.93 20.73 0.61
C ASP A 145 9.81 21.32 1.49
N LYS A 146 8.64 20.68 1.52
CA LYS A 146 7.47 21.11 2.28
C LYS A 146 7.01 20.00 3.21
N LYS A 147 6.44 20.39 4.36
CA LYS A 147 5.64 19.46 5.16
C LYS A 147 4.34 19.15 4.42
N MET A 148 3.75 17.98 4.67
CA MET A 148 2.43 17.64 4.13
C MET A 148 1.40 18.71 4.48
N THR A 149 1.43 19.20 5.72
CA THR A 149 0.51 20.24 6.24
C THR A 149 0.79 21.65 5.73
N ASP A 150 1.88 21.87 4.98
CA ASP A 150 2.11 23.13 4.28
C ASP A 150 1.44 23.14 2.88
N VAL A 151 0.93 21.98 2.42
CA VAL A 151 0.13 21.86 1.19
C VAL A 151 -1.32 22.25 1.51
N PRO A 152 -1.98 23.13 0.72
CA PRO A 152 -3.31 23.66 1.04
C PRO A 152 -4.37 22.61 1.33
N GLU A 153 -4.32 21.50 0.61
CA GLU A 153 -5.24 20.37 0.73
C GLU A 153 -5.16 19.74 2.14
N PHE A 154 -3.98 19.73 2.78
CA PHE A 154 -3.75 19.12 4.09
C PHE A 154 -3.52 20.14 5.22
N ALA A 155 -3.68 21.44 4.94
CA ALA A 155 -3.37 22.51 5.89
C ALA A 155 -4.17 22.42 7.20
N SER A 156 -5.37 21.84 7.18
CA SER A 156 -6.20 21.64 8.37
C SER A 156 -5.65 20.60 9.36
N LEU A 157 -4.65 19.81 8.95
CA LEU A 157 -4.00 18.79 9.79
C LEU A 157 -2.80 19.35 10.57
N LYS A 158 -2.44 20.62 10.37
CA LYS A 158 -1.26 21.21 11.00
C LYS A 158 -1.34 21.13 12.52
N GLY A 159 -0.30 20.57 13.14
CA GLY A 159 -0.23 20.36 14.59
C GLY A 159 -1.18 19.31 15.15
N THR A 160 -1.86 18.51 14.29
CA THR A 160 -2.67 17.37 14.74
C THR A 160 -1.90 16.06 14.57
N GLN A 161 -2.42 14.99 15.19
CA GLN A 161 -1.81 13.66 15.14
C GLN A 161 -2.67 12.71 14.29
N THR A 162 -2.02 11.74 13.69
CA THR A 162 -2.65 10.52 13.19
C THR A 162 -3.23 9.71 14.36
N PHE A 163 -4.07 8.73 14.05
CA PHE A 163 -4.66 7.84 15.06
C PHE A 163 -3.61 7.08 15.89
N ASP A 164 -2.44 6.79 15.32
CA ASP A 164 -1.32 6.10 15.94
C ASP A 164 -0.31 7.05 16.61
N GLY A 165 -0.64 8.34 16.74
CA GLY A 165 0.13 9.32 17.51
C GLY A 165 1.30 9.99 16.77
N ARG A 166 1.46 9.78 15.46
CA ARG A 166 2.43 10.51 14.64
C ARG A 166 1.90 11.91 14.34
N MET A 167 2.79 12.90 14.24
CA MET A 167 2.40 14.26 13.84
C MET A 167 2.15 14.29 12.33
N TRP A 168 0.99 14.80 11.89
CA TRP A 168 0.70 14.98 10.45
C TRP A 168 1.71 15.88 9.74
N ASP A 169 2.37 16.77 10.49
CA ASP A 169 3.46 17.61 10.03
C ASP A 169 4.67 16.83 9.49
N ASP A 170 4.86 15.58 9.93
CA ASP A 170 6.00 14.73 9.57
C ASP A 170 5.59 13.47 8.78
N VAL A 171 4.28 13.27 8.57
CA VAL A 171 3.75 12.22 7.68
C VAL A 171 3.94 12.65 6.22
N ARG A 172 4.31 11.68 5.37
CA ARG A 172 4.62 11.91 3.95
C ARG A 172 3.69 11.18 2.97
N GLY A 173 2.77 10.33 3.45
CA GLY A 173 1.79 9.60 2.64
C GLY A 173 0.43 9.49 3.34
N SER A 174 -0.66 9.45 2.57
CA SER A 174 -2.01 9.21 3.12
C SER A 174 -2.99 8.58 2.12
N GLY A 175 -3.73 7.56 2.58
CA GLY A 175 -4.59 6.70 1.76
C GLY A 175 -5.92 7.30 1.30
N GLY A 176 -6.10 8.62 1.42
CA GLY A 176 -7.32 9.32 1.04
C GLY A 176 -8.11 9.84 2.23
N MET A 177 -8.26 11.17 2.32
CA MET A 177 -9.12 11.83 3.30
C MET A 177 -9.94 12.94 2.65
N ARG A 178 -11.12 13.20 3.22
CA ARG A 178 -11.95 14.34 2.78
C ARG A 178 -11.33 15.63 3.32
N VAL A 179 -10.92 16.50 2.41
CA VAL A 179 -10.34 17.81 2.73
C VAL A 179 -11.39 18.92 2.55
N PRO A 180 -11.22 20.13 3.12
CA PRO A 180 -12.23 21.19 3.07
C PRO A 180 -12.71 21.58 1.65
N SER A 181 -11.91 21.33 0.61
CA SER A 181 -12.31 21.54 -0.79
C SER A 181 -13.30 20.50 -1.32
N GLY A 182 -13.59 19.46 -0.55
CA GLY A 182 -14.44 18.32 -0.93
C GLY A 182 -13.68 17.20 -1.64
N LEU A 183 -12.41 17.39 -2.01
CA LEU A 183 -11.59 16.34 -2.64
C LEU A 183 -11.36 15.16 -1.68
N LEU A 184 -11.21 13.96 -2.25
CA LEU A 184 -10.62 12.83 -1.56
C LEU A 184 -9.12 12.91 -1.82
N ALA A 185 -8.40 13.58 -0.93
CA ALA A 185 -6.98 13.87 -1.09
C ALA A 185 -6.12 12.70 -0.61
N ILE A 186 -5.27 12.20 -1.51
CA ILE A 186 -4.34 11.08 -1.31
C ILE A 186 -2.93 11.68 -1.36
N GLY A 187 -2.23 11.69 -0.23
CA GLY A 187 -0.91 12.31 -0.11
C GLY A 187 0.18 11.42 -0.69
N VAL A 188 1.02 11.98 -1.57
CA VAL A 188 2.15 11.24 -2.17
C VAL A 188 3.43 12.05 -2.07
N PRO A 189 4.54 11.50 -1.53
CA PRO A 189 5.80 12.23 -1.43
C PRO A 189 6.49 12.33 -2.79
N GLU A 190 6.95 13.54 -3.15
CA GLU A 190 7.68 13.77 -4.42
C GLU A 190 8.95 12.92 -4.53
N GLU A 191 9.72 12.79 -3.45
CA GLU A 191 10.94 11.97 -3.37
C GLU A 191 10.72 10.48 -3.60
N ASN A 192 9.49 9.99 -3.43
CA ASN A 192 9.13 8.61 -3.74
C ASN A 192 8.69 8.42 -5.21
N LEU A 193 8.33 9.52 -5.89
CA LEU A 193 7.91 9.51 -7.29
C LEU A 193 9.09 9.66 -8.26
N VAL A 194 10.13 10.38 -7.84
CA VAL A 194 11.28 10.78 -8.65
C VAL A 194 12.52 10.88 -7.76
N ASP A 195 13.71 10.80 -8.37
CA ASP A 195 14.98 11.09 -7.67
C ASP A 195 15.06 12.59 -7.33
N ALA A 196 14.43 12.95 -6.21
CA ALA A 196 14.31 14.31 -5.71
C ALA A 196 14.90 14.43 -4.30
N GLY A 197 16.00 13.72 -4.03
CA GLY A 197 16.73 13.78 -2.76
C GLY A 197 16.58 12.49 -1.95
N THR A 198 16.81 12.59 -0.64
CA THR A 198 16.74 11.42 0.24
C THR A 198 15.30 10.99 0.48
N ASP A 199 14.93 9.86 -0.11
CA ASP A 199 13.72 9.13 0.26
C ASP A 199 13.97 8.38 1.59
N THR A 200 13.07 8.57 2.56
CA THR A 200 13.11 7.85 3.84
C THR A 200 12.44 6.48 3.75
N TYR A 201 11.70 6.21 2.68
CA TYR A 201 11.14 4.90 2.38
C TYR A 201 12.20 3.98 1.77
N ALA A 202 11.97 2.66 1.83
CA ALA A 202 12.92 1.70 1.29
C ALA A 202 13.03 1.84 -0.24
N GLU A 203 14.25 1.66 -0.77
CA GLU A 203 14.50 1.74 -2.19
C GLU A 203 13.61 0.73 -2.95
N GLY A 204 12.86 1.24 -3.94
CA GLY A 204 11.96 0.43 -4.76
C GLY A 204 10.55 0.20 -4.18
N TYR A 205 10.24 0.75 -3.00
CA TYR A 205 8.87 0.82 -2.48
C TYR A 205 8.10 2.00 -3.08
N SER A 206 6.87 1.81 -3.54
CA SER A 206 6.00 2.90 -3.99
C SER A 206 4.93 3.24 -2.98
N VAL A 207 5.11 4.37 -2.27
CA VAL A 207 4.08 4.99 -1.43
C VAL A 207 2.90 5.41 -2.29
N GLY A 208 3.15 6.12 -3.40
CA GLY A 208 2.06 6.64 -4.23
C GLY A 208 1.11 5.57 -4.77
N LEU A 209 1.64 4.41 -5.17
CA LEU A 209 0.81 3.30 -5.62
C LEU A 209 0.06 2.63 -4.47
N HIS A 210 0.72 2.45 -3.32
CA HIS A 210 0.10 1.93 -2.11
C HIS A 210 -1.10 2.80 -1.67
N GLU A 211 -0.91 4.11 -1.57
CA GLU A 211 -1.97 5.03 -1.16
C GLU A 211 -3.12 5.11 -2.19
N LEU A 212 -2.80 5.03 -3.49
CA LEU A 212 -3.82 4.90 -4.53
C LEU A 212 -4.59 3.59 -4.41
N ALA A 213 -3.94 2.49 -4.03
CA ALA A 213 -4.59 1.20 -3.83
C ALA A 213 -5.64 1.27 -2.71
N HIS A 214 -5.41 1.99 -1.62
CA HIS A 214 -6.44 2.24 -0.60
C HIS A 214 -7.66 2.95 -1.17
N ALA A 215 -7.46 4.02 -1.95
CA ALA A 215 -8.56 4.75 -2.58
C ALA A 215 -9.33 3.87 -3.58
N ILE A 216 -8.62 3.05 -4.38
CA ILE A 216 -9.24 2.06 -5.26
C ILE A 216 -10.06 1.07 -4.45
N HIS A 217 -9.50 0.51 -3.38
CA HIS A 217 -10.18 -0.47 -2.54
C HIS A 217 -11.47 0.10 -1.96
N TRP A 218 -11.40 1.23 -1.25
CA TRP A 218 -12.53 1.73 -0.47
C TRP A 218 -13.57 2.49 -1.29
N LYS A 219 -13.10 3.29 -2.27
CA LYS A 219 -13.95 4.21 -3.04
C LYS A 219 -14.13 3.80 -4.49
N GLY A 220 -13.27 2.93 -4.99
CA GLY A 220 -13.28 2.44 -6.36
C GLY A 220 -14.03 1.13 -6.53
N LEU A 221 -13.71 0.10 -5.76
CA LEU A 221 -14.23 -1.27 -5.90
C LEU A 221 -15.66 -1.42 -5.36
N ALA A 222 -16.40 -2.38 -5.89
CA ALA A 222 -17.78 -2.65 -5.51
C ALA A 222 -17.81 -3.40 -4.18
N ASP A 223 -18.93 -3.35 -3.46
CA ASP A 223 -19.06 -3.96 -2.13
C ASP A 223 -18.66 -5.44 -2.15
N LYS A 224 -19.12 -6.19 -3.15
CA LYS A 224 -18.75 -7.59 -3.36
C LYS A 224 -17.26 -7.82 -3.59
N GLU A 225 -16.58 -6.89 -4.25
CA GLU A 225 -15.13 -6.98 -4.49
C GLU A 225 -14.34 -6.70 -3.19
N ARG A 226 -14.81 -5.75 -2.37
CA ARG A 226 -14.24 -5.49 -1.03
C ARG A 226 -14.45 -6.69 -0.10
N GLU A 227 -15.65 -7.29 -0.12
CA GLU A 227 -15.94 -8.54 0.61
C GLU A 227 -15.05 -9.70 0.16
N GLN A 228 -14.70 -9.79 -1.13
CA GLN A 228 -13.74 -10.79 -1.62
C GLN A 228 -12.34 -10.57 -1.04
N ILE A 229 -11.88 -9.32 -0.94
CA ILE A 229 -10.60 -8.99 -0.30
C ILE A 229 -10.61 -9.41 1.17
N THR A 230 -11.65 -9.04 1.92
CA THR A 230 -11.82 -9.46 3.32
C THR A 230 -11.81 -10.98 3.46
N ALA A 231 -12.55 -11.70 2.62
CA ALA A 231 -12.60 -13.16 2.66
C ALA A 231 -11.23 -13.80 2.36
N MET A 232 -10.47 -13.26 1.41
CA MET A 232 -9.11 -13.72 1.10
C MET A 232 -8.14 -13.46 2.27
N TYR A 233 -8.21 -12.28 2.89
CA TYR A 233 -7.41 -11.92 4.06
C TYR A 233 -7.67 -12.89 5.23
N GLU A 234 -8.94 -13.08 5.60
CA GLU A 234 -9.33 -13.96 6.71
C GLU A 234 -8.96 -15.42 6.44
N ALA A 235 -9.16 -15.91 5.21
CA ALA A 235 -8.74 -17.25 4.82
C ALA A 235 -7.22 -17.45 4.95
N ARG A 236 -6.43 -16.46 4.52
CA ARG A 236 -4.97 -16.48 4.63
C ARG A 236 -4.51 -16.48 6.08
N LYS A 237 -5.07 -15.59 6.90
CA LYS A 237 -4.79 -15.48 8.33
C LYS A 237 -5.09 -16.79 9.05
N LYS A 238 -6.26 -17.38 8.80
CA LYS A 238 -6.66 -18.68 9.35
C LYS A 238 -5.72 -19.81 8.94
N ALA A 239 -5.22 -19.78 7.71
CA ALA A 239 -4.28 -20.78 7.20
C ALA A 239 -2.83 -20.54 7.65
N ASN A 240 -2.55 -19.46 8.40
CA ASN A 240 -1.20 -18.99 8.70
C ASN A 240 -0.34 -18.88 7.42
N GLY A 241 -0.95 -18.34 6.36
CA GLY A 241 -0.31 -18.19 5.05
C GLY A 241 0.81 -17.16 5.07
N PRO A 242 1.80 -17.27 4.17
CA PRO A 242 2.88 -16.29 4.08
C PRO A 242 2.35 -14.94 3.58
N TRP A 243 2.88 -13.85 4.13
CA TRP A 243 2.57 -12.48 3.74
C TRP A 243 3.73 -11.88 2.94
N THR A 244 3.48 -10.79 2.23
CA THR A 244 4.55 -10.04 1.58
C THR A 244 5.53 -9.49 2.62
N GLU A 245 5.01 -9.00 3.74
CA GLU A 245 5.74 -8.57 4.94
C GLU A 245 4.77 -8.46 6.14
N GLU A 246 5.28 -8.11 7.32
CA GLU A 246 4.47 -7.99 8.55
C GLU A 246 3.38 -6.93 8.43
N TYR A 247 3.66 -5.81 7.75
CA TYR A 247 2.70 -4.73 7.59
C TYR A 247 1.47 -5.14 6.76
N GLY A 248 1.66 -5.83 5.63
CA GLY A 248 0.57 -6.41 4.84
C GLY A 248 -0.24 -7.49 5.56
N ALA A 249 0.22 -7.99 6.72
CA ALA A 249 -0.51 -8.93 7.57
C ALA A 249 -1.41 -8.26 8.62
N SER A 250 -1.32 -6.94 8.77
CA SER A 250 -1.95 -6.22 9.89
C SER A 250 -3.48 -6.13 9.77
N ASN A 251 -3.99 -5.86 8.57
CA ASN A 251 -5.41 -5.80 8.24
C ASN A 251 -5.64 -6.03 6.74
N GLU A 252 -6.90 -6.16 6.32
CA GLU A 252 -7.28 -6.43 4.93
C GLU A 252 -6.99 -5.26 3.95
N TRP A 253 -6.77 -4.06 4.48
CA TRP A 253 -6.58 -2.83 3.73
C TRP A 253 -5.12 -2.79 3.28
N GLU A 254 -4.22 -3.02 4.24
CA GLU A 254 -2.79 -3.18 4.00
C GLU A 254 -2.49 -4.41 3.17
N TYR A 255 -3.20 -5.52 3.41
CA TYR A 255 -3.09 -6.71 2.58
C TYR A 255 -3.32 -6.40 1.09
N TYR A 256 -4.37 -5.65 0.75
CA TYR A 256 -4.64 -5.26 -0.63
C TYR A 256 -3.61 -4.26 -1.19
N ALA A 257 -3.23 -3.26 -0.41
CA ALA A 257 -2.29 -2.22 -0.84
C ALA A 257 -0.89 -2.78 -1.08
N GLN A 258 -0.40 -3.63 -0.17
CA GLN A 258 0.91 -4.28 -0.28
C GLN A 258 0.93 -5.34 -1.37
N ALA A 259 -0.14 -6.12 -1.53
CA ALA A 259 -0.27 -7.02 -2.67
C ALA A 259 -0.29 -6.25 -4.00
N THR A 260 -0.91 -5.06 -4.05
CA THR A 260 -0.85 -4.19 -5.23
C THR A 260 0.59 -3.78 -5.56
N ASN A 261 1.37 -3.30 -4.58
CA ASN A 261 2.78 -2.98 -4.80
C ASN A 261 3.59 -4.21 -5.25
N CYS A 262 3.36 -5.36 -4.62
CA CYS A 262 4.03 -6.61 -4.96
C CYS A 262 3.73 -7.02 -6.41
N PHE A 263 2.46 -6.92 -6.83
CA PHE A 263 2.01 -7.21 -8.19
C PHE A 263 2.72 -6.36 -9.24
N PHE A 264 2.96 -5.08 -8.96
CA PHE A 264 3.65 -4.16 -9.87
C PHE A 264 5.18 -4.16 -9.71
N GLY A 265 5.74 -4.98 -8.83
CA GLY A 265 7.20 -5.06 -8.63
C GLY A 265 7.78 -3.80 -7.97
N VAL A 266 6.99 -3.14 -7.11
CA VAL A 266 7.35 -1.92 -6.37
C VAL A 266 7.09 -2.05 -4.86
N ASN A 267 7.24 -3.27 -4.34
CA ASN A 267 7.24 -3.59 -2.90
C ASN A 267 8.65 -3.90 -2.37
N ASP A 268 9.68 -3.47 -3.11
CA ASP A 268 11.07 -3.82 -2.81
C ASP A 268 11.56 -3.14 -1.52
N GLY A 269 12.61 -3.69 -0.92
CA GLY A 269 13.23 -3.15 0.29
C GLY A 269 12.42 -3.31 1.58
N ILE A 270 11.12 -3.65 1.51
CA ILE A 270 10.28 -3.92 2.69
C ILE A 270 9.75 -5.35 2.78
N GLY A 271 9.62 -6.05 1.65
CA GLY A 271 8.92 -7.32 1.62
C GLY A 271 9.13 -8.11 0.34
N GLN A 272 8.25 -9.10 0.14
CA GLN A 272 8.23 -9.88 -1.09
C GLN A 272 7.76 -9.01 -2.24
N ASN A 273 8.39 -9.19 -3.40
CA ASN A 273 8.19 -8.33 -4.56
C ASN A 273 8.03 -9.17 -5.83
N GLY A 274 7.22 -8.67 -6.77
CA GLY A 274 6.95 -9.32 -8.04
C GLY A 274 5.68 -10.18 -8.02
N SER A 275 4.93 -10.09 -9.12
CA SER A 275 3.69 -10.83 -9.31
C SER A 275 3.87 -12.35 -9.25
N GLU A 276 5.08 -12.85 -9.50
CA GLU A 276 5.46 -14.25 -9.41
C GLU A 276 5.30 -14.77 -7.98
N TRP A 277 5.67 -13.96 -6.99
CA TRP A 277 5.52 -14.33 -5.59
C TRP A 277 4.05 -14.51 -5.24
N LEU A 278 3.20 -13.54 -5.63
CA LEU A 278 1.75 -13.64 -5.43
C LEU A 278 1.18 -14.85 -6.16
N SER A 279 1.55 -15.10 -7.41
CA SER A 279 1.02 -16.25 -8.15
C SER A 279 1.33 -17.60 -7.47
N LYS A 280 2.47 -17.70 -6.78
CA LYS A 280 2.95 -18.92 -6.13
C LYS A 280 2.41 -19.09 -4.71
N TYR A 281 2.38 -18.00 -3.93
CA TYR A 281 2.10 -18.04 -2.50
C TYR A 281 0.73 -17.46 -2.16
N ASP A 282 0.14 -16.66 -3.05
CA ASP A 282 -1.15 -15.97 -2.90
C ASP A 282 -2.00 -16.01 -4.19
N ALA A 283 -2.21 -17.22 -4.72
CA ALA A 283 -2.93 -17.38 -5.98
C ALA A 283 -4.33 -16.70 -6.01
N PRO A 284 -5.13 -16.71 -4.93
CA PRO A 284 -6.40 -15.98 -4.91
C PRO A 284 -6.24 -14.47 -5.10
N MET A 285 -5.36 -13.82 -4.34
CA MET A 285 -5.12 -12.37 -4.49
C MET A 285 -4.51 -12.05 -5.85
N PHE A 286 -3.57 -12.86 -6.33
CA PHE A 286 -3.01 -12.70 -7.67
C PHE A 286 -4.11 -12.70 -8.73
N ALA A 287 -5.00 -13.69 -8.71
CA ALA A 287 -6.11 -13.77 -9.67
C ALA A 287 -7.07 -12.58 -9.55
N PHE A 288 -7.32 -12.11 -8.32
CA PHE A 288 -8.12 -10.92 -8.07
C PHE A 288 -7.48 -9.68 -8.68
N LEU A 289 -6.19 -9.42 -8.42
CA LEU A 289 -5.46 -8.28 -8.97
C LEU A 289 -5.38 -8.33 -10.50
N VAL A 290 -5.25 -9.53 -11.10
CA VAL A 290 -5.36 -9.66 -12.57
C VAL A 290 -6.74 -9.24 -13.07
N SER A 291 -7.81 -9.56 -12.35
CA SER A 291 -9.17 -9.14 -12.72
C SER A 291 -9.41 -7.63 -12.59
N VAL A 292 -8.69 -6.96 -11.67
CA VAL A 292 -8.79 -5.51 -11.46
C VAL A 292 -7.86 -4.76 -12.42
N TYR A 293 -6.58 -5.08 -12.44
CA TYR A 293 -5.56 -4.30 -13.15
C TYR A 293 -5.27 -4.81 -14.55
N GLY A 294 -5.66 -6.05 -14.88
CA GLY A 294 -5.26 -6.74 -16.10
C GLY A 294 -4.01 -7.61 -15.88
N PRO A 295 -3.39 -8.11 -16.96
CA PRO A 295 -2.21 -8.97 -16.85
C PRO A 295 -1.09 -8.30 -16.06
N ALA A 296 -0.38 -9.09 -15.24
CA ALA A 296 0.78 -8.59 -14.50
C ALA A 296 1.84 -8.03 -15.46
N PRO A 297 2.54 -6.94 -15.07
CA PRO A 297 3.69 -6.46 -15.81
C PRO A 297 4.75 -7.56 -15.96
N ALA A 298 5.53 -7.51 -17.03
CA ALA A 298 6.68 -8.40 -17.17
C ALA A 298 7.63 -8.22 -15.97
N ALA A 299 8.14 -9.34 -15.45
CA ALA A 299 9.12 -9.34 -14.38
C ALA A 299 10.26 -8.35 -14.69
N LYS A 300 10.61 -7.50 -13.72
CA LYS A 300 11.88 -6.75 -13.81
C LYS A 300 13.01 -7.79 -13.86
N PRO A 301 13.96 -7.69 -14.81
CA PRO A 301 15.15 -8.55 -14.75
C PRO A 301 15.83 -8.32 -13.40
N ALA A 302 16.22 -9.41 -12.73
CA ALA A 302 16.94 -9.35 -11.47
C ALA A 302 18.17 -8.44 -11.66
N ALA A 303 18.27 -7.39 -10.85
CA ALA A 303 19.46 -6.54 -10.85
C ALA A 303 20.68 -7.45 -10.61
N GLY A 304 21.59 -7.49 -11.58
CA GLY A 304 22.81 -8.29 -11.49
C GLY A 304 23.59 -7.87 -10.23
N ARG A 305 23.93 -8.86 -9.41
CA ARG A 305 24.75 -8.70 -8.20
C ARG A 305 26.14 -8.16 -8.50
#